data_AF-A0A0M6X0A0-F1
#
_entry.id   AF-A0A0M6X0A0-F1
#
_cell.length_a   1.000
_cell.length_b   1.000
_cell.length_c   1.000
_cell.angle_alpha   90.00
_cell.angle_beta   90.00
_cell.angle_gamma   90.00
#
_symmetry.space_group_name_H-M   'P 1'
#
loop_
_entity.id
_entity.type
_entity.pdbx_description
1 polymer ?
#
loop_
_entity_poly.entity_id
_entity_poly.type
_entity_poly.pdbx_seq_one_letter_code
_entity_poly.pdbx_strand_id
1 'polypeptide(L)'
;MPLSNAQYDEIMHEYDERQLHNRHILETRRAEVLKKLPRLKEIDASVASSSVRQARLHLDGDTHALASLKQELSALSLERQQLLTASGYPADYLDPVYTCPDCKDSGYIDGKKCHCFKQAIINTVYAQSNIRQILRIENFDNFRYDFYSKEEKNPLTGLSSYETAQKAVRECHYFIDDFDHKPKNLLFYGKTGVGKTFLTNCVAKELLDHGYSVIYFTAFQLFDILSKGVFEKDSDAIATHQNIFDCDLLVIDDLGTELINSFTSSQLFLCVNERLIRQKSTIISTNLSVERIKESYSERTFSRILDSYTFINLFTEEDIRKQKRTRIISR
;
A
#
# COMPACT_ATOMS: atom_id res chain seq x y z
N MET A 1 -11.71 -4.01 2.31
CA MET A 1 -12.50 -4.96 3.11
C MET A 1 -12.50 -4.47 4.54
N PRO A 2 -13.63 -4.44 5.30
CA PRO A 2 -13.41 -4.48 6.73
C PRO A 2 -12.73 -5.81 6.96
N LEU A 3 -11.85 -5.78 7.93
CA LEU A 3 -11.38 -7.02 8.47
C LEU A 3 -12.57 -7.69 9.14
N SER A 4 -12.74 -8.99 8.96
CA SER A 4 -13.50 -9.76 9.93
C SER A 4 -12.88 -9.54 11.31
N ASN A 5 -13.65 -9.70 12.38
CA ASN A 5 -13.11 -9.51 13.73
C ASN A 5 -11.83 -10.34 13.96
N ALA A 6 -11.79 -11.57 13.45
CA ALA A 6 -10.60 -12.42 13.51
C ALA A 6 -9.39 -11.82 12.76
N GLN A 7 -9.58 -11.26 11.57
CA GLN A 7 -8.51 -10.62 10.81
C GLN A 7 -8.02 -9.32 11.48
N TYR A 8 -8.94 -8.61 12.15
CA TYR A 8 -8.59 -7.41 12.91
C TYR A 8 -7.78 -7.77 14.14
N ASP A 9 -8.21 -8.78 14.89
CA ASP A 9 -7.51 -9.27 16.06
C ASP A 9 -6.12 -9.81 15.69
N GLU A 10 -5.98 -10.48 14.54
CA GLU A 10 -4.69 -10.94 14.01
C GLU A 10 -3.73 -9.77 13.72
N ILE A 11 -4.22 -8.71 13.08
CA ILE A 11 -3.40 -7.52 12.83
C ILE A 11 -3.04 -6.84 14.15
N MET A 12 -3.98 -6.70 15.09
CA MET A 12 -3.69 -6.11 16.40
C MET A 12 -2.63 -6.92 17.16
N HIS A 13 -2.71 -8.25 17.08
CA HIS A 13 -1.69 -9.14 17.65
C HIS A 13 -0.30 -8.89 17.05
N GLU A 14 -0.21 -8.69 15.72
CA GLU A 14 1.04 -8.31 15.06
C GLU A 14 1.61 -6.99 15.62
N TYR A 15 0.76 -6.01 15.92
CA TYR A 15 1.19 -4.73 16.50
C TYR A 15 1.63 -4.90 17.96
N ASP A 16 0.93 -5.71 18.75
CA ASP A 16 1.32 -6.04 20.12
C ASP A 16 2.68 -6.76 20.15
N GLU A 17 2.92 -7.71 19.24
CA GLU A 17 4.20 -8.39 19.07
C GLU A 17 5.32 -7.40 18.69
N ARG A 18 5.07 -6.48 17.75
CA ARG A 18 6.04 -5.43 17.37
C ARG A 18 6.40 -4.55 18.56
N GLN A 19 5.41 -4.10 19.34
CA GLN A 19 5.64 -3.30 20.53
C GLN A 19 6.42 -4.07 21.60
N LEU A 20 6.10 -5.34 21.81
CA LEU A 20 6.80 -6.21 22.75
C LEU A 20 8.26 -6.41 22.32
N HIS A 21 8.49 -6.67 21.03
CA HIS A 21 9.83 -6.83 20.46
C HIS A 21 10.67 -5.57 20.63
N ASN A 22 10.13 -4.41 20.25
CA ASN A 22 10.85 -3.13 20.34
C ASN A 22 11.14 -2.73 21.79
N ARG A 23 10.22 -3.04 22.72
CA ARG A 23 10.46 -2.89 24.16
C ARG A 23 11.59 -3.79 24.64
N HIS A 24 11.61 -5.05 24.21
CA HIS A 24 12.67 -5.99 24.57
C HIS A 24 14.04 -5.55 24.04
N ILE A 25 14.12 -4.98 22.82
CA ILE A 25 15.33 -4.36 22.29
C ILE A 25 15.80 -3.25 23.24
N LEU A 26 14.91 -2.33 23.61
CA LEU A 26 15.25 -1.21 24.47
C LEU A 26 15.71 -1.66 25.87
N GLU A 27 15.04 -2.64 26.46
CA GLU A 27 15.44 -3.23 27.75
C GLU A 27 16.81 -3.87 27.67
N THR A 28 17.10 -4.59 26.59
CA THR A 28 18.40 -5.22 26.35
C THR A 28 19.50 -4.16 26.22
N ARG A 29 19.28 -3.11 25.41
CA ARG A 29 20.19 -1.96 25.28
C ARG A 29 20.44 -1.30 26.63
N ARG A 30 19.38 -1.06 27.40
CA ARG A 30 19.47 -0.45 28.72
C ARG A 30 20.26 -1.30 29.70
N ALA A 31 20.01 -2.61 29.75
CA ALA A 31 20.74 -3.54 30.61
C ALA A 31 22.23 -3.60 30.25
N GLU A 32 22.55 -3.61 28.96
CA GLU A 32 23.94 -3.58 28.47
C GLU A 32 24.67 -2.32 28.92
N VAL A 33 24.08 -1.15 28.67
CA VAL A 33 24.73 0.13 28.95
C VAL A 33 24.82 0.37 30.46
N LEU A 34 23.79 0.06 31.25
CA LEU A 34 23.85 0.20 32.71
C LEU A 34 24.93 -0.67 33.35
N LYS A 35 25.27 -1.82 32.75
CA LYS A 35 26.38 -2.67 33.20
C LYS A 35 27.74 -2.03 32.96
N LYS A 36 27.90 -1.30 31.84
CA LYS A 36 29.16 -0.64 31.45
C LYS A 36 29.31 0.77 32.03
N LEU A 37 28.20 1.48 32.22
CA LEU A 37 28.13 2.88 32.65
C LEU A 37 27.22 3.03 33.88
N PRO A 38 27.70 2.70 35.09
CA PRO A 38 26.92 2.80 36.32
C PRO A 38 26.38 4.22 36.59
N ARG A 39 27.09 5.25 36.12
CA ARG A 39 26.67 6.66 36.23
C ARG A 39 25.28 6.92 35.63
N LEU A 40 24.89 6.18 34.60
CA LEU A 40 23.55 6.31 34.03
C LEU A 40 22.43 5.93 35.02
N LYS A 41 22.71 5.01 35.96
CA LYS A 41 21.76 4.64 37.02
C LYS A 41 21.54 5.79 38.00
N GLU A 42 22.58 6.57 38.27
CA GLU A 42 22.50 7.76 39.14
C GLU A 42 21.73 8.88 38.44
N ILE A 43 21.93 9.05 37.14
CA ILE A 43 21.15 9.98 36.31
C ILE A 43 19.67 9.61 36.34
N ASP A 44 19.32 8.33 36.15
CA ASP A 44 17.93 7.84 36.23
C ASP A 44 17.30 8.14 37.62
N ALA A 45 18.04 7.91 38.70
CA ALA A 45 17.60 8.26 40.05
C ALA A 45 17.44 9.78 40.26
N SER A 46 18.33 10.58 39.66
CA SER A 46 18.27 12.05 39.72
C SER A 46 17.06 12.59 38.97
N VAL A 47 16.74 12.03 37.81
CA VAL A 47 15.52 12.36 37.05
C VAL A 47 14.28 12.09 37.91
N ALA A 48 14.15 10.87 38.46
CA ALA A 48 12.98 10.49 39.25
C ALA A 48 12.79 11.36 40.49
N SER A 49 13.88 11.59 41.24
CA SER A 49 13.84 12.44 42.45
C SER A 49 13.53 13.90 42.13
N SER A 50 14.09 14.45 41.04
CA SER A 50 13.81 15.82 40.60
C SER A 50 12.36 15.99 40.16
N SER A 51 11.80 15.03 39.40
CA SER A 51 10.38 15.04 39.02
C SER A 51 9.44 15.02 40.23
N VAL A 52 9.71 14.17 41.24
CA VAL A 52 8.89 14.11 42.46
C VAL A 52 9.00 15.40 43.28
N ARG A 53 10.21 15.95 43.41
CA ARG A 53 10.45 17.21 44.13
C ARG A 53 9.68 18.37 43.49
N GLN A 54 9.83 18.55 42.18
CA GLN A 54 9.22 19.66 41.46
C GLN A 54 7.69 19.52 41.35
N ALA A 55 7.16 18.29 41.28
CA ALA A 55 5.72 18.06 41.34
C ALA A 55 5.11 18.54 42.67
N ARG A 56 5.79 18.33 43.80
CA ARG A 56 5.34 18.84 45.11
C ARG A 56 5.36 20.36 45.16
N LEU A 57 6.48 20.99 44.76
CA LEU A 57 6.61 22.45 44.72
C LEU A 57 5.52 23.12 43.86
N HIS A 58 5.17 22.52 42.72
CA HIS A 58 4.10 23.02 41.87
C HIS A 58 2.71 22.92 42.54
N LEU A 59 2.43 21.84 43.26
CA LEU A 59 1.19 21.70 44.04
C LEU A 59 1.11 22.70 45.20
N ASP A 60 2.26 23.05 45.77
CA ASP A 60 2.40 24.05 46.84
C ASP A 60 2.38 25.51 46.31
N GLY A 61 2.16 25.71 45.00
CA GLY A 61 1.96 27.02 44.39
C GLY A 61 3.20 27.67 43.78
N ASP A 62 4.33 26.96 43.68
CA ASP A 62 5.54 27.47 43.03
C ASP A 62 5.39 27.45 41.49
N THR A 63 5.30 28.64 40.91
CA THR A 63 5.17 28.86 39.46
C THR A 63 6.47 28.61 38.69
N HIS A 64 7.62 28.55 39.36
CA HIS A 64 8.93 28.29 38.76
C HIS A 64 9.32 26.81 38.74
N ALA A 65 8.60 25.95 39.48
CA ALA A 65 8.90 24.52 39.59
C ALA A 65 9.01 23.80 38.24
N LEU A 66 8.13 24.11 37.28
CA LEU A 66 8.16 23.52 35.94
C LEU A 66 9.37 23.98 35.10
N ALA A 67 9.75 25.26 35.21
CA ALA A 67 10.92 25.79 34.50
C ALA A 67 12.21 25.20 35.04
N SER A 68 12.32 25.09 36.37
CA SER A 68 13.45 24.45 37.06
C SER A 68 13.56 22.96 36.68
N LEU A 69 12.44 22.23 36.69
CA LEU A 69 12.40 20.83 36.25
C LEU A 69 12.91 20.68 34.81
N LYS A 70 12.45 21.54 33.89
CA LYS A 70 12.86 21.48 32.48
C LYS A 70 14.37 21.69 32.32
N GLN A 71 14.96 22.59 33.10
CA GLN A 71 16.41 22.86 33.08
C GLN A 71 17.22 21.71 33.69
N GLU A 72 16.78 21.14 34.81
CA GLU A 72 17.43 19.98 35.43
C GLU A 72 17.38 18.76 34.49
N LEU A 73 16.23 18.48 33.88
CA LEU A 73 16.07 17.38 32.93
C LEU A 73 16.90 17.55 31.66
N SER A 74 17.05 18.78 31.15
CA SER A 74 17.87 19.02 29.96
C SER A 74 19.36 18.82 30.23
N ALA A 75 19.86 19.25 31.40
CA ALA A 75 21.23 19.03 31.82
C ALA A 75 21.54 17.53 31.98
N LEU A 76 20.66 16.79 32.66
CA LEU A 76 20.79 15.33 32.84
C LEU A 76 20.70 14.57 31.51
N SER A 77 19.85 15.01 30.58
CA SER A 77 19.76 14.45 29.23
C SER A 77 21.05 14.65 28.44
N LEU A 78 21.65 15.86 28.52
CA LEU A 78 22.92 16.16 27.86
C LEU A 78 24.07 15.32 28.43
N GLU A 79 24.15 15.21 29.76
CA GLU A 79 25.15 14.34 30.43
C GLU A 79 24.99 12.89 29.98
N ARG A 80 23.76 12.37 29.90
CA ARG A 80 23.46 11.02 29.40
C ARG A 80 23.98 10.83 27.97
N GLN A 81 23.71 11.76 27.05
CA GLN A 81 24.18 11.67 25.66
C GLN A 81 25.71 11.71 25.55
N GLN A 82 26.37 12.53 26.36
CA GLN A 82 27.84 12.61 26.41
C GLN A 82 28.45 11.30 26.92
N LEU A 83 27.89 10.69 27.96
CA LEU A 83 28.37 9.41 28.49
C LEU A 83 28.21 8.26 27.48
N LEU A 84 27.09 8.23 26.75
CA LEU A 84 26.86 7.25 25.69
C LEU A 84 27.89 7.39 24.58
N THR A 85 28.04 8.60 24.02
CA THR A 85 28.94 8.88 22.90
C THR A 85 30.42 8.68 23.27
N ALA A 86 30.84 9.11 24.46
CA ALA A 86 32.20 8.88 24.96
C ALA A 86 32.53 7.38 25.12
N SER A 87 31.51 6.53 25.26
CA SER A 87 31.64 5.09 25.43
C SER A 87 31.38 4.29 24.15
N GLY A 88 31.28 4.98 23.00
CA GLY A 88 31.10 4.36 21.68
C GLY A 88 29.66 4.04 21.30
N TYR A 89 28.66 4.52 22.05
CA TYR A 89 27.25 4.36 21.71
C TYR A 89 26.68 5.60 21.02
N PRO A 90 25.71 5.46 20.10
CA PRO A 90 24.93 6.57 19.60
C PRO A 90 24.25 7.37 20.73
N ALA A 91 24.07 8.68 20.54
CA ALA A 91 23.45 9.55 21.54
C ALA A 91 21.98 9.18 21.85
N ASP A 92 21.30 8.60 20.86
CA ASP A 92 19.90 8.13 20.88
C ASP A 92 19.78 6.62 21.18
N TYR A 93 20.88 5.96 21.60
CA TYR A 93 20.91 4.51 21.76
C TYR A 93 19.87 3.97 22.76
N LEU A 94 19.50 4.79 23.76
CA LEU A 94 18.50 4.49 24.79
C LEU A 94 17.13 5.14 24.50
N ASP A 95 16.93 5.70 23.32
CA ASP A 95 15.64 6.23 22.92
C ASP A 95 14.71 5.10 22.44
N PRO A 96 13.37 5.28 22.54
CA PRO A 96 12.42 4.26 22.10
C PRO A 96 12.61 3.85 20.64
N VAL A 97 12.59 2.54 20.40
CA VAL A 97 12.65 1.97 19.05
C VAL A 97 11.22 1.78 18.55
N TYR A 98 10.96 2.19 17.31
CA TYR A 98 9.67 2.00 16.65
C TYR A 98 9.87 1.44 15.25
N THR A 99 8.96 0.56 14.83
CA THR A 99 8.90 0.06 13.44
C THR A 99 8.26 1.11 12.54
N CYS A 100 7.13 1.68 12.98
CA CYS A 100 6.48 2.82 12.34
C CYS A 100 6.70 4.07 13.21
N PRO A 101 7.47 5.07 12.75
CA PRO A 101 7.76 6.27 13.52
C PRO A 101 6.52 7.14 13.77
N ASP A 102 5.54 7.11 12.86
CA ASP A 102 4.37 8.00 12.91
C ASP A 102 3.37 7.59 13.99
N CYS A 103 2.98 6.31 14.03
CA CYS A 103 2.04 5.80 15.04
C CYS A 103 2.73 5.21 16.26
N LYS A 104 4.06 5.14 16.27
CA LYS A 104 4.86 4.50 17.34
C LYS A 104 4.39 3.08 17.64
N ASP A 105 4.18 2.32 16.57
CA ASP A 105 3.68 0.94 16.58
C ASP A 105 2.31 0.74 17.25
N SER A 106 1.47 1.79 17.37
CA SER A 106 0.09 1.63 17.84
C SER A 106 -0.90 1.28 16.72
N GLY A 107 -0.54 1.56 15.47
CA GLY A 107 -1.43 1.46 14.32
C GLY A 107 -2.39 2.64 14.16
N TYR A 108 -2.40 3.60 15.09
CA TYR A 108 -3.35 4.71 15.11
C TYR A 108 -2.66 6.06 15.36
N ILE A 109 -3.21 7.12 14.77
CA ILE A 109 -2.83 8.52 15.01
C ILE A 109 -4.12 9.30 15.21
N ASP A 110 -4.31 9.88 16.40
CA ASP A 110 -5.51 10.65 16.79
C ASP A 110 -6.84 9.91 16.51
N GLY A 111 -6.88 8.61 16.86
CA GLY A 111 -8.05 7.75 16.64
C GLY A 111 -8.29 7.34 15.19
N LYS A 112 -7.45 7.79 14.24
CA LYS A 112 -7.49 7.37 12.83
C LYS A 112 -6.45 6.30 12.56
N LYS A 113 -6.78 5.33 11.70
CA LYS A 113 -5.84 4.29 11.27
C LYS A 113 -4.63 4.93 10.59
N CYS A 114 -3.44 4.63 11.09
CA CYS A 114 -2.18 5.02 10.49
C CYS A 114 -2.01 4.35 9.10
N HIS A 115 -1.17 4.93 8.24
CA HIS A 115 -0.82 4.34 6.95
C HIS A 115 -0.33 2.89 7.11
N CYS A 116 0.45 2.59 8.15
CA CYS A 116 0.99 1.25 8.37
C CYS A 116 -0.11 0.23 8.71
N PHE A 117 -1.15 0.66 9.43
CA PHE A 117 -2.27 -0.20 9.80
C PHE A 117 -3.20 -0.43 8.60
N LYS A 118 -3.42 0.61 7.78
CA LYS A 118 -4.10 0.46 6.48
C LYS A 118 -3.33 -0.52 5.59
N GLN A 119 -2.01 -0.43 5.57
CA GLN A 119 -1.17 -1.36 4.83
C GLN A 119 -1.29 -2.78 5.39
N ALA A 120 -1.31 -2.96 6.72
CA ALA A 120 -1.52 -4.26 7.36
C ALA A 120 -2.88 -4.88 6.98
N ILE A 121 -3.96 -4.08 6.95
CA ILE A 121 -5.28 -4.52 6.46
C ILE A 121 -5.18 -5.11 5.06
N ILE A 122 -4.58 -4.34 4.16
CA ILE A 122 -4.46 -4.67 2.75
C ILE A 122 -3.60 -5.93 2.59
N ASN A 123 -2.51 -5.98 3.33
CA ASN A 123 -1.59 -7.10 3.43
C ASN A 123 -2.27 -8.39 3.88
N THR A 124 -3.22 -8.33 4.82
CA THR A 124 -4.00 -9.49 5.30
C THR A 124 -5.02 -9.94 4.26
N VAL A 125 -5.73 -8.99 3.64
CA VAL A 125 -6.63 -9.25 2.51
C VAL A 125 -5.88 -9.92 1.35
N TYR A 126 -4.67 -9.44 1.06
CA TYR A 126 -3.83 -9.95 -0.02
C TYR A 126 -3.15 -11.28 0.28
N ALA A 127 -2.85 -11.58 1.54
CA ALA A 127 -2.31 -12.87 1.94
C ALA A 127 -3.31 -14.01 1.62
N GLN A 128 -4.60 -13.73 1.71
CA GLN A 128 -5.66 -14.69 1.39
C GLN A 128 -5.85 -14.91 -0.12
N SER A 129 -5.41 -13.98 -0.97
CA SER A 129 -5.63 -14.02 -2.43
C SER A 129 -4.40 -14.47 -3.25
N ASN A 130 -3.37 -15.04 -2.62
CA ASN A 130 -2.08 -15.43 -3.25
C ASN A 130 -1.32 -14.31 -3.99
N ILE A 131 -1.83 -13.08 -4.00
CA ILE A 131 -1.26 -11.98 -4.79
C ILE A 131 0.15 -11.62 -4.33
N ARG A 132 0.50 -11.80 -3.05
CA ARG A 132 1.87 -11.55 -2.56
C ARG A 132 2.91 -12.42 -3.26
N GLN A 133 2.58 -13.68 -3.54
CA GLN A 133 3.47 -14.55 -4.30
C GLN A 133 3.58 -14.10 -5.76
N ILE A 134 2.45 -13.65 -6.33
CA ILE A 134 2.41 -13.12 -7.69
C ILE A 134 3.29 -11.86 -7.80
N LEU A 135 3.17 -10.88 -6.89
CA LEU A 135 3.94 -9.63 -6.95
C LEU A 135 5.46 -9.84 -6.77
N ARG A 136 5.90 -10.92 -6.11
CA ARG A 136 7.33 -11.29 -6.06
C ARG A 136 7.89 -11.69 -7.42
N ILE A 137 7.03 -12.18 -8.31
CA ILE A 137 7.40 -12.67 -9.65
C ILE A 137 7.04 -11.64 -10.72
N GLU A 138 5.85 -11.02 -10.62
CA GLU A 138 5.31 -10.09 -11.60
C GLU A 138 5.55 -8.64 -11.16
N ASN A 139 6.73 -8.14 -11.51
CA ASN A 139 7.20 -6.79 -11.20
C ASN A 139 8.15 -6.27 -12.28
N PHE A 140 8.50 -4.97 -12.22
CA PHE A 140 9.35 -4.34 -13.23
C PHE A 140 10.74 -5.00 -13.35
N ASP A 141 11.33 -5.47 -12.25
CA ASP A 141 12.62 -6.19 -12.25
C ASP A 141 12.57 -7.49 -13.06
N ASN A 142 11.41 -8.13 -13.10
CA ASN A 142 11.15 -9.37 -13.84
C ASN A 142 10.45 -9.15 -15.19
N PHE A 143 10.15 -7.90 -15.56
CA PHE A 143 9.66 -7.59 -16.89
C PHE A 143 10.76 -7.89 -17.91
N ARG A 144 10.38 -8.49 -19.05
CA ARG A 144 11.33 -8.89 -20.08
C ARG A 144 10.79 -8.49 -21.45
N TYR A 145 11.52 -7.61 -22.12
CA TYR A 145 11.16 -7.12 -23.46
C TYR A 145 11.40 -8.13 -24.57
N ASP A 146 12.18 -9.19 -24.31
CA ASP A 146 12.54 -10.23 -25.28
C ASP A 146 11.37 -11.16 -25.66
N PHE A 147 10.20 -10.99 -25.04
CA PHE A 147 8.94 -11.62 -25.44
C PHE A 147 8.14 -10.79 -26.46
N TYR A 148 8.59 -9.57 -26.76
CA TYR A 148 7.93 -8.64 -27.66
C TYR A 148 8.79 -8.41 -28.91
N SER A 149 8.25 -8.70 -30.10
CA SER A 149 8.98 -8.59 -31.37
C SER A 149 9.15 -7.11 -31.81
N LYS A 150 10.30 -6.80 -32.41
CA LYS A 150 10.59 -5.48 -33.01
C LYS A 150 10.07 -5.37 -34.44
N GLU A 151 9.79 -6.51 -35.07
CA GLU A 151 9.37 -6.65 -36.46
C GLU A 151 7.84 -6.71 -36.58
N GLU A 152 7.19 -7.30 -35.58
CA GLU A 152 5.74 -7.48 -35.50
C GLU A 152 5.03 -6.15 -35.24
N LYS A 153 4.39 -5.56 -36.25
CA LYS A 153 3.74 -4.25 -36.17
C LYS A 153 2.23 -4.33 -36.04
N ASN A 154 1.67 -3.54 -35.14
CA ASN A 154 0.24 -3.34 -35.05
C ASN A 154 -0.24 -2.55 -36.29
N PRO A 155 -1.18 -3.09 -37.09
CA PRO A 155 -1.62 -2.47 -38.34
C PRO A 155 -2.36 -1.14 -38.14
N LEU A 156 -2.92 -0.89 -36.95
CA LEU A 156 -3.66 0.34 -36.66
C LEU A 156 -2.75 1.48 -36.21
N THR A 157 -1.68 1.17 -35.46
CA THR A 157 -0.79 2.19 -34.87
C THR A 157 0.56 2.31 -35.58
N GLY A 158 0.94 1.30 -36.36
CA GLY A 158 2.26 1.20 -37.00
C GLY A 158 3.41 0.88 -36.03
N LEU A 159 3.14 0.77 -34.72
CA LEU A 159 4.14 0.46 -33.70
C LEU A 159 4.37 -1.04 -33.62
N SER A 160 5.62 -1.43 -33.39
CA SER A 160 5.95 -2.82 -33.08
C SER A 160 5.43 -3.26 -31.72
N SER A 161 5.32 -4.58 -31.51
CA SER A 161 5.03 -5.18 -30.22
C SER A 161 5.99 -4.67 -29.13
N TYR A 162 7.30 -4.60 -29.45
CA TYR A 162 8.33 -4.07 -28.57
C TYR A 162 8.14 -2.59 -28.22
N GLU A 163 7.92 -1.72 -29.21
CA GLU A 163 7.68 -0.29 -28.98
C GLU A 163 6.40 -0.04 -28.17
N THR A 164 5.37 -0.85 -28.42
CA THR A 164 4.12 -0.82 -27.67
C THR A 164 4.35 -1.18 -26.19
N ALA A 165 5.13 -2.22 -25.91
CA ALA A 165 5.52 -2.59 -24.55
C ALA A 165 6.38 -1.52 -23.87
N GLN A 166 7.34 -0.91 -24.58
CA GLN A 166 8.14 0.20 -24.05
C GLN A 166 7.27 1.40 -23.69
N LYS A 167 6.34 1.77 -24.56
CA LYS A 167 5.38 2.84 -24.30
C LYS A 167 4.54 2.52 -23.07
N ALA A 168 4.00 1.30 -22.97
CA ALA A 168 3.21 0.87 -21.84
C ALA A 168 3.98 0.97 -20.51
N VAL A 169 5.21 0.46 -20.45
CA VAL A 169 6.07 0.55 -19.26
C VAL A 169 6.35 2.01 -18.89
N ARG A 170 6.61 2.87 -19.88
CA ARG A 170 6.83 4.30 -19.65
C ARG A 170 5.59 4.98 -19.07
N GLU A 171 4.39 4.71 -19.60
CA GLU A 171 3.15 5.24 -19.04
C GLU A 171 2.91 4.73 -17.60
N CYS A 172 3.28 3.49 -17.29
CA CYS A 172 3.23 2.98 -15.93
C CYS A 172 4.15 3.76 -14.98
N HIS A 173 5.39 4.05 -15.38
CA HIS A 173 6.29 4.86 -14.55
C HIS A 173 5.75 6.29 -14.37
N TYR A 174 5.28 6.94 -15.44
CA TYR A 174 4.64 8.27 -15.32
C TYR A 174 3.39 8.29 -14.46
N PHE A 175 2.69 7.16 -14.36
CA PHE A 175 1.55 7.01 -13.45
C PHE A 175 2.02 6.91 -12.00
N ILE A 176 3.08 6.16 -11.72
CA ILE A 176 3.64 5.97 -10.37
C ILE A 176 4.31 7.26 -9.87
N ASP A 177 5.18 7.87 -10.69
CA ASP A 177 5.96 9.05 -10.32
C ASP A 177 5.07 10.27 -10.00
N ASP A 178 3.90 10.35 -10.64
CA ASP A 178 2.96 11.47 -10.49
C ASP A 178 1.74 11.12 -9.61
N PHE A 179 1.78 9.97 -8.91
CA PHE A 179 0.63 9.41 -8.22
C PHE A 179 0.08 10.33 -7.10
N ASP A 180 0.95 11.09 -6.43
CA ASP A 180 0.58 12.04 -5.37
C ASP A 180 -0.07 13.34 -5.86
N HIS A 181 0.23 13.78 -7.08
CA HIS A 181 -0.13 15.12 -7.54
C HIS A 181 -1.50 15.16 -8.23
N LYS A 182 -1.81 14.13 -9.02
CA LYS A 182 -3.10 14.03 -9.70
C LYS A 182 -3.48 12.55 -9.90
N PRO A 183 -4.65 12.12 -9.42
CA PRO A 183 -5.11 10.76 -9.65
C PRO A 183 -5.32 10.56 -11.14
N LYS A 184 -4.47 9.70 -11.72
CA LYS A 184 -4.59 9.23 -13.09
C LYS A 184 -5.34 7.90 -13.09
N ASN A 185 -5.81 7.50 -14.26
CA ASN A 185 -6.40 6.19 -14.44
C ASN A 185 -5.81 5.54 -15.68
N LEU A 186 -5.61 4.23 -15.66
CA LEU A 186 -5.08 3.47 -16.80
C LEU A 186 -6.10 2.42 -17.25
N LEU A 187 -6.23 2.25 -18.56
CA LEU A 187 -6.97 1.15 -19.15
C LEU A 187 -6.05 0.33 -20.06
N PHE A 188 -5.69 -0.86 -19.62
CA PHE A 188 -4.95 -1.84 -20.40
C PHE A 188 -5.92 -2.66 -21.25
N TYR A 189 -5.71 -2.69 -22.56
CA TYR A 189 -6.52 -3.49 -23.47
C TYR A 189 -5.67 -4.17 -24.54
N GLY A 190 -6.16 -5.31 -25.04
CA GLY A 190 -5.43 -6.15 -26.00
C GLY A 190 -5.78 -7.62 -25.82
N LYS A 191 -5.25 -8.48 -26.70
CA LYS A 191 -5.54 -9.93 -26.67
C LYS A 191 -5.06 -10.60 -25.37
N THR A 192 -5.54 -11.81 -25.10
CA THR A 192 -5.06 -12.64 -23.99
C THR A 192 -3.57 -12.94 -24.14
N GLY A 193 -2.82 -12.97 -23.04
CA GLY A 193 -1.41 -13.40 -23.06
C GLY A 193 -0.38 -12.32 -23.43
N VAL A 194 -0.80 -11.08 -23.67
CA VAL A 194 0.09 -9.97 -24.09
C VAL A 194 0.80 -9.23 -22.93
N GLY A 195 0.53 -9.60 -21.67
CA GLY A 195 1.19 -9.02 -20.48
C GLY A 195 0.43 -7.91 -19.75
N LYS A 196 -0.87 -7.70 -20.01
CA LYS A 196 -1.70 -6.69 -19.30
C LYS A 196 -1.67 -6.85 -17.78
N THR A 197 -2.10 -8.02 -17.28
CA THR A 197 -2.10 -8.35 -15.85
C THR A 197 -0.72 -8.20 -15.23
N PHE A 198 0.34 -8.56 -15.95
CA PHE A 198 1.72 -8.42 -15.47
C PHE A 198 2.07 -6.96 -15.22
N LEU A 199 1.80 -6.04 -16.17
CA LEU A 199 2.05 -4.61 -15.97
C LEU A 199 1.19 -4.00 -14.87
N THR A 200 -0.08 -4.41 -14.79
CA THR A 200 -0.96 -4.03 -13.68
C THR A 200 -0.37 -4.42 -12.32
N ASN A 201 0.18 -5.64 -12.22
CA ASN A 201 0.85 -6.14 -11.02
C ASN A 201 2.15 -5.39 -10.72
N CYS A 202 2.90 -4.99 -11.76
CA CYS A 202 4.10 -4.15 -11.58
C CYS A 202 3.74 -2.81 -10.91
N VAL A 203 2.69 -2.14 -11.40
CA VAL A 203 2.23 -0.87 -10.81
C VAL A 203 1.70 -1.08 -9.38
N ALA A 204 0.91 -2.13 -9.16
CA ALA A 204 0.38 -2.46 -7.84
C ALA A 204 1.49 -2.70 -6.82
N LYS A 205 2.53 -3.46 -7.19
CA LYS A 205 3.69 -3.71 -6.32
C LYS A 205 4.40 -2.41 -5.95
N GLU A 206 4.77 -1.59 -6.93
CA GLU A 206 5.49 -0.35 -6.66
C GLU A 206 4.69 0.55 -5.72
N LEU A 207 3.39 0.72 -5.94
CA LEU A 207 2.57 1.55 -5.05
C LEU A 207 2.41 0.94 -3.65
N LEU A 208 2.34 -0.38 -3.53
CA LEU A 208 2.36 -1.04 -2.22
C LEU A 208 3.68 -0.81 -1.48
N ASP A 209 4.81 -0.86 -2.19
CA ASP A 209 6.14 -0.64 -1.61
C ASP A 209 6.35 0.83 -1.19
N HIS A 210 5.70 1.78 -1.88
CA HIS A 210 5.61 3.19 -1.46
C HIS A 210 4.58 3.43 -0.33
N GLY A 211 3.87 2.39 0.14
CA GLY A 211 2.95 2.46 1.27
C GLY A 211 1.53 2.94 0.93
N TYR A 212 1.16 2.97 -0.36
CA TYR A 212 -0.20 3.30 -0.78
C TYR A 212 -1.15 2.14 -0.58
N SER A 213 -2.42 2.48 -0.35
CA SER A 213 -3.46 1.48 -0.28
C SER A 213 -3.90 0.99 -1.66
N VAL A 214 -3.48 -0.22 -2.04
CA VAL A 214 -3.90 -0.87 -3.28
C VAL A 214 -4.93 -1.95 -2.97
N ILE A 215 -5.98 -2.04 -3.80
CA ILE A 215 -6.93 -3.16 -3.82
C ILE A 215 -6.94 -3.75 -5.21
N TYR A 216 -6.83 -5.08 -5.30
CA TYR A 216 -6.83 -5.82 -6.56
C TYR A 216 -7.96 -6.82 -6.57
N PHE A 217 -8.78 -6.78 -7.62
CA PHE A 217 -9.82 -7.75 -7.90
C PHE A 217 -9.82 -8.14 -9.37
N THR A 218 -10.14 -9.40 -9.63
CA THR A 218 -10.73 -9.75 -10.92
C THR A 218 -12.11 -9.10 -11.05
N ALA A 219 -12.54 -8.78 -12.26
CA ALA A 219 -13.86 -8.19 -12.49
C ALA A 219 -14.99 -9.03 -11.87
N PHE A 220 -14.91 -10.36 -11.99
CA PHE A 220 -15.84 -11.29 -11.34
C PHE A 220 -15.92 -11.08 -9.81
N GLN A 221 -14.78 -11.06 -9.11
CA GLN A 221 -14.73 -10.83 -7.65
C GLN A 221 -15.29 -9.46 -7.28
N LEU A 222 -14.96 -8.42 -8.04
CA LEU A 222 -15.46 -7.08 -7.80
C LEU A 222 -16.99 -7.06 -7.85
N PHE A 223 -17.60 -7.60 -8.91
CA PHE A 223 -19.06 -7.58 -9.04
C PHE A 223 -19.77 -8.49 -8.05
N ASP A 224 -19.18 -9.62 -7.66
CA ASP A 224 -19.70 -10.45 -6.58
C ASP A 224 -19.77 -9.66 -5.25
N ILE A 225 -18.68 -8.95 -4.90
CA ILE A 225 -18.62 -8.11 -3.71
C ILE A 225 -19.61 -6.94 -3.78
N LEU A 226 -19.66 -6.24 -4.92
CA LEU A 226 -20.60 -5.12 -5.11
C LEU A 226 -22.05 -5.61 -5.04
N SER A 227 -22.35 -6.81 -5.54
CA SER A 227 -23.68 -7.40 -5.42
C SER A 227 -24.06 -7.69 -3.97
N LYS A 228 -23.18 -8.34 -3.20
CA LYS A 228 -23.42 -8.65 -1.79
C LYS A 228 -23.58 -7.39 -0.95
N GLY A 229 -22.76 -6.36 -1.18
CA GLY A 229 -22.88 -5.08 -0.46
C GLY A 229 -24.19 -4.32 -0.69
N VAL A 230 -24.90 -4.57 -1.79
CA VAL A 230 -26.20 -3.96 -2.10
C VAL A 230 -27.37 -4.76 -1.52
N PHE A 231 -27.26 -6.09 -1.45
CA PHE A 231 -28.36 -6.97 -1.07
C PHE A 231 -28.28 -7.54 0.36
N GLU A 232 -27.08 -7.62 0.95
CA GLU A 232 -26.85 -8.21 2.27
C GLU A 232 -26.60 -7.13 3.33
N LYS A 233 -27.21 -7.28 4.51
CA LYS A 233 -26.94 -6.46 5.70
C LYS A 233 -25.73 -6.97 6.48
N ASP A 234 -24.77 -7.59 5.79
CA ASP A 234 -23.54 -8.04 6.42
C ASP A 234 -22.60 -6.84 6.59
N SER A 235 -22.19 -6.58 7.83
CA SER A 235 -21.23 -5.52 8.16
C SER A 235 -19.93 -5.69 7.37
N ASP A 236 -19.56 -6.94 7.07
CA ASP A 236 -18.30 -7.26 6.41
C ASP A 236 -18.35 -6.93 4.90
N ALA A 237 -19.50 -7.15 4.26
CA ALA A 237 -19.73 -6.74 2.87
C ALA A 237 -19.76 -5.21 2.73
N ILE A 238 -20.43 -4.52 3.66
CA ILE A 238 -20.62 -3.05 3.63
C ILE A 238 -19.30 -2.30 3.73
N ALA A 239 -18.40 -2.67 4.63
CA ALA A 239 -17.13 -1.98 4.68
C ALA A 239 -16.19 -2.40 3.54
N THR A 240 -16.47 -3.50 2.82
CA THR A 240 -15.60 -3.95 1.71
C THR A 240 -15.91 -3.08 0.53
N HIS A 241 -17.21 -2.90 0.32
CA HIS A 241 -17.77 -1.90 -0.55
C HIS A 241 -17.14 -0.52 -0.28
N GLN A 242 -17.11 0.00 0.96
CA GLN A 242 -16.49 1.31 1.24
C GLN A 242 -15.00 1.39 0.87
N ASN A 243 -14.21 0.37 1.24
CA ASN A 243 -12.77 0.38 0.93
C ASN A 243 -12.47 0.36 -0.58
N ILE A 244 -13.35 -0.21 -1.41
CA ILE A 244 -13.23 -0.16 -2.87
C ILE A 244 -13.25 1.29 -3.38
N PHE A 245 -13.97 2.19 -2.71
CA PHE A 245 -14.03 3.61 -3.09
C PHE A 245 -12.93 4.45 -2.45
N ASP A 246 -12.43 4.05 -1.27
CA ASP A 246 -11.50 4.87 -0.47
C ASP A 246 -10.02 4.51 -0.63
N CYS A 247 -9.71 3.32 -1.15
CA CYS A 247 -8.32 2.94 -1.47
C CYS A 247 -7.69 3.85 -2.52
N ASP A 248 -6.38 4.07 -2.41
CA ASP A 248 -5.61 4.95 -3.28
C ASP A 248 -5.58 4.44 -4.71
N LEU A 249 -5.37 3.13 -4.90
CA LEU A 249 -5.48 2.45 -6.19
C LEU A 249 -6.45 1.27 -6.12
N LEU A 250 -7.42 1.24 -7.04
CA LEU A 250 -8.23 0.06 -7.34
C LEU A 250 -7.76 -0.53 -8.67
N VAL A 251 -7.48 -1.82 -8.67
CA VAL A 251 -7.22 -2.62 -9.86
C VAL A 251 -8.42 -3.52 -10.15
N ILE A 252 -8.94 -3.44 -11.37
CA ILE A 252 -9.99 -4.29 -11.92
C ILE A 252 -9.37 -5.08 -13.09
N ASP A 253 -8.99 -6.33 -12.83
CA ASP A 253 -8.35 -7.19 -13.83
C ASP A 253 -9.37 -8.01 -14.61
N ASP A 254 -9.10 -8.24 -15.90
CA ASP A 254 -9.91 -9.06 -16.81
C ASP A 254 -11.40 -8.66 -16.85
N LEU A 255 -11.67 -7.35 -16.97
CA LEU A 255 -13.01 -6.81 -17.22
C LEU A 255 -13.59 -7.40 -18.52
N GLY A 256 -14.80 -7.95 -18.43
CA GLY A 256 -15.49 -8.65 -19.52
C GLY A 256 -15.55 -10.16 -19.36
N THR A 257 -15.01 -10.70 -18.25
CA THR A 257 -15.09 -12.14 -17.92
C THR A 257 -16.32 -12.49 -17.08
N GLU A 258 -16.91 -11.50 -16.43
CA GLU A 258 -18.14 -11.62 -15.66
C GLU A 258 -19.39 -11.76 -16.55
N LEU A 259 -20.52 -12.12 -15.93
CA LEU A 259 -21.81 -12.07 -16.61
C LEU A 259 -22.26 -10.61 -16.78
N ILE A 260 -22.10 -10.09 -18.00
CA ILE A 260 -22.47 -8.72 -18.35
C ILE A 260 -23.99 -8.62 -18.44
N ASN A 261 -24.58 -7.81 -17.56
CA ASN A 261 -26.01 -7.53 -17.51
C ASN A 261 -26.23 -6.08 -17.05
N SER A 262 -27.49 -5.64 -16.98
CA SER A 262 -27.83 -4.27 -16.55
C SER A 262 -27.35 -3.95 -15.13
N PHE A 263 -27.29 -4.94 -14.24
CA PHE A 263 -26.79 -4.78 -12.89
C PHE A 263 -25.27 -4.56 -12.86
N THR A 264 -24.48 -5.45 -13.46
CA THR A 264 -23.01 -5.32 -13.50
C THR A 264 -22.56 -4.06 -14.23
N SER A 265 -23.24 -3.70 -15.32
CA SER A 265 -23.05 -2.42 -16.03
C SER A 265 -23.30 -1.21 -15.11
N SER A 266 -24.38 -1.22 -14.34
CA SER A 266 -24.70 -0.14 -13.39
C SER A 266 -23.70 -0.07 -12.22
N GLN A 267 -23.24 -1.22 -11.72
CA GLN A 267 -22.23 -1.29 -10.67
C GLN A 267 -20.87 -0.77 -11.14
N LEU A 268 -20.46 -1.08 -12.37
CA LEU A 268 -19.22 -0.54 -12.94
C LEU A 268 -19.31 0.97 -13.08
N PHE A 269 -20.45 1.48 -13.57
CA PHE A 269 -20.69 2.91 -13.68
C PHE A 269 -20.55 3.60 -12.32
N LEU A 270 -21.20 3.06 -11.28
CA LEU A 270 -21.13 3.58 -9.91
C LEU A 270 -19.68 3.59 -9.41
N CYS A 271 -18.98 2.46 -9.55
CA CYS A 271 -17.58 2.29 -9.13
C CYS A 271 -16.67 3.34 -9.77
N VAL A 272 -16.68 3.44 -11.10
CA VAL A 272 -15.85 4.40 -11.84
C VAL A 272 -16.21 5.83 -11.46
N ASN A 273 -17.51 6.17 -11.42
CA ASN A 273 -17.94 7.54 -11.16
C ASN A 273 -17.61 8.01 -9.74
N GLU A 274 -17.85 7.18 -8.72
CA GLU A 274 -17.51 7.51 -7.34
C GLU A 274 -16.01 7.72 -7.14
N ARG A 275 -15.18 6.84 -7.73
CA ARG A 275 -13.72 6.98 -7.63
C ARG A 275 -13.19 8.23 -8.33
N LEU A 276 -13.76 8.58 -9.48
CA LEU A 276 -13.44 9.85 -10.16
C LEU A 276 -13.82 11.06 -9.30
N ILE A 277 -15.01 11.06 -8.68
CA ILE A 277 -15.46 12.14 -7.78
C ILE A 277 -14.51 12.26 -6.58
N ARG A 278 -14.12 11.13 -5.97
CA ARG A 278 -13.23 11.07 -4.82
C ARG A 278 -11.76 11.30 -5.15
N GLN A 279 -11.42 11.51 -6.43
CA GLN A 279 -10.05 11.68 -6.88
C GLN A 279 -9.17 10.47 -6.45
N LYS A 280 -9.66 9.26 -6.74
CA LYS A 280 -8.96 8.00 -6.47
C LYS A 280 -8.63 7.26 -7.78
N SER A 281 -7.40 6.78 -7.88
CA SER A 281 -6.84 6.21 -9.11
C SER A 281 -7.36 4.81 -9.40
N THR A 282 -7.66 4.49 -10.65
CA THR A 282 -8.18 3.18 -11.05
C THR A 282 -7.43 2.63 -12.24
N ILE A 283 -7.07 1.35 -12.18
CA ILE A 283 -6.53 0.59 -13.31
C ILE A 283 -7.54 -0.47 -13.72
N ILE A 284 -7.86 -0.50 -15.00
CA ILE A 284 -8.72 -1.52 -15.61
C ILE A 284 -7.88 -2.30 -16.61
N SER A 285 -7.98 -3.63 -16.60
CA SER A 285 -7.45 -4.48 -17.66
C SER A 285 -8.59 -5.24 -18.33
N THR A 286 -8.54 -5.39 -19.66
CA THR A 286 -9.60 -6.08 -20.42
C THR A 286 -9.10 -6.73 -21.70
N ASN A 287 -9.74 -7.85 -22.07
CA ASN A 287 -9.55 -8.49 -23.38
C ASN A 287 -10.54 -7.98 -24.44
N LEU A 288 -11.48 -7.10 -24.06
CA LEU A 288 -12.45 -6.49 -24.96
C LEU A 288 -11.80 -5.41 -25.83
N SER A 289 -12.31 -5.24 -27.05
CA SER A 289 -11.99 -4.05 -27.83
C SER A 289 -12.69 -2.81 -27.26
N VAL A 290 -12.23 -1.62 -27.63
CA VAL A 290 -12.81 -0.35 -27.19
C VAL A 290 -14.31 -0.27 -27.54
N GLU A 291 -14.69 -0.77 -28.72
CA GLU A 291 -16.08 -0.83 -29.18
C GLU A 291 -16.91 -1.78 -28.32
N ARG A 292 -16.36 -2.96 -28.00
CA ARG A 292 -17.04 -3.94 -27.14
C ARG A 292 -17.26 -3.42 -25.72
N ILE A 293 -16.33 -2.63 -25.17
CA ILE A 293 -16.54 -1.99 -23.86
C ILE A 293 -17.77 -1.07 -23.91
N LYS A 294 -17.92 -0.27 -24.98
CA LYS A 294 -19.08 0.62 -25.17
C LYS A 294 -20.40 -0.17 -25.26
N GLU A 295 -20.41 -1.26 -26.02
CA GLU A 295 -21.58 -2.13 -26.19
C GLU A 295 -21.97 -2.83 -24.87
N SER A 296 -20.98 -3.32 -24.12
CA SER A 296 -21.19 -4.13 -22.93
C SER A 296 -21.58 -3.32 -21.68
N TYR A 297 -20.98 -2.14 -21.46
CA TYR A 297 -21.10 -1.40 -20.19
C TYR A 297 -21.82 -0.06 -20.29
N SER A 298 -22.54 0.16 -21.39
CA SER A 298 -23.21 1.42 -21.74
C SER A 298 -22.30 2.56 -22.20
N GLU A 299 -22.88 3.43 -23.02
CA GLU A 299 -22.23 4.64 -23.52
C GLU A 299 -21.82 5.61 -22.40
N ARG A 300 -22.58 5.66 -21.31
CA ARG A 300 -22.29 6.55 -20.19
C ARG A 300 -21.02 6.14 -19.44
N THR A 301 -20.85 4.86 -19.16
CA THR A 301 -19.63 4.31 -18.53
C THR A 301 -18.44 4.50 -19.46
N PHE A 302 -18.61 4.16 -20.74
CA PHE A 302 -17.57 4.34 -21.74
C PHE A 302 -17.10 5.79 -21.86
N SER A 303 -18.04 6.76 -21.87
CA SER A 303 -17.71 8.19 -21.91
C SER A 303 -16.86 8.63 -20.72
N ARG A 304 -17.16 8.14 -19.50
CA ARG A 304 -16.34 8.43 -18.30
C ARG A 304 -14.93 7.85 -18.41
N ILE A 305 -14.83 6.62 -18.89
CA ILE A 305 -13.53 5.96 -19.08
C ILE A 305 -12.73 6.69 -20.15
N LEU A 306 -13.34 7.02 -21.28
CA LEU A 306 -12.69 7.70 -22.40
C LEU A 306 -12.09 9.06 -22.01
N ASP A 307 -12.79 9.82 -21.18
CA ASP A 307 -12.38 11.17 -20.77
C ASP A 307 -11.30 11.16 -19.66
N SER A 308 -11.30 10.13 -18.80
CA SER A 308 -10.49 10.13 -17.56
C SER A 308 -9.39 9.07 -17.51
N TYR A 309 -9.30 8.15 -18.48
CA TYR A 309 -8.32 7.05 -18.49
C TYR A 309 -7.34 7.20 -19.64
N THR A 310 -6.07 6.87 -19.36
CA THR A 310 -5.05 6.70 -20.40
C THR A 310 -5.15 5.29 -20.96
N PHE A 311 -5.41 5.19 -22.26
CA PHE A 311 -5.58 3.92 -22.96
C PHE A 311 -4.22 3.34 -23.35
N ILE A 312 -3.88 2.19 -22.76
CA ILE A 312 -2.64 1.47 -23.03
C ILE A 312 -2.99 0.20 -23.80
N ASN A 313 -2.69 0.19 -25.09
CA ASN A 313 -2.78 -1.02 -25.89
C ASN A 313 -1.54 -1.88 -25.67
N LEU A 314 -1.71 -3.18 -25.46
CA LEU A 314 -0.64 -4.17 -25.57
C LEU A 314 -0.95 -5.14 -26.71
N PHE A 315 0.06 -5.44 -27.50
CA PHE A 315 -0.07 -6.23 -28.71
C PHE A 315 1.11 -7.20 -28.85
N THR A 316 0.78 -8.46 -29.09
CA THR A 316 1.67 -9.48 -29.65
C THR A 316 0.83 -10.59 -30.28
N GLU A 317 1.35 -11.22 -31.33
CA GLU A 317 0.75 -12.30 -32.08
C GLU A 317 0.86 -13.62 -31.31
N GLU A 318 2.00 -13.84 -30.64
CA GLU A 318 2.26 -15.04 -29.87
C GLU A 318 2.06 -14.81 -28.37
N ASP A 319 1.18 -15.59 -27.76
CA ASP A 319 0.93 -15.56 -26.32
C ASP A 319 2.24 -15.77 -25.53
N ILE A 320 2.62 -14.77 -24.73
CA ILE A 320 3.85 -14.77 -23.93
C ILE A 320 3.89 -15.95 -22.96
N ARG A 321 2.73 -16.41 -22.48
CA ARG A 321 2.63 -17.60 -21.60
C ARG A 321 3.04 -18.87 -22.35
N LYS A 322 2.74 -18.96 -23.65
CA LYS A 322 3.20 -20.07 -24.51
C LYS A 322 4.69 -19.98 -24.77
N GLN A 323 5.19 -18.80 -25.14
CA GLN A 323 6.63 -18.55 -25.33
C GLN A 323 7.44 -18.96 -24.09
N LYS A 324 6.99 -18.56 -22.89
CA LYS A 324 7.61 -18.94 -21.60
C LYS A 324 7.67 -20.45 -21.40
N ARG A 325 6.57 -21.17 -21.68
CA ARG A 325 6.54 -22.64 -21.58
C ARG A 325 7.49 -23.31 -22.57
N THR A 326 7.52 -22.86 -23.81
CA THR A 326 8.41 -23.42 -24.85
C THR A 326 9.88 -23.26 -24.44
N ARG A 327 10.28 -22.09 -23.93
CA ARG A 327 11.66 -21.84 -23.47
C ARG A 327 12.08 -22.68 -22.27
N ILE A 328 11.14 -23.13 -21.44
CA ILE A 328 11.42 -24.04 -20.31
C ILE A 328 11.63 -25.47 -20.83
N ILE A 329 10.80 -25.92 -21.78
CA ILE A 329 10.89 -27.28 -22.35
C ILE A 329 12.16 -27.46 -23.20
N SER A 330 12.64 -26.40 -23.84
CA SER A 330 13.84 -26.42 -24.68
C SER A 330 15.16 -26.26 -23.91
N ARG A 331 15.15 -26.24 -22.58
CA ARG A 331 16.34 -26.17 -21.71
C ARG A 331 16.57 -27.53 -21.03
#